data_AF-A0A1I6PN77-F1
#
_entry.id   AF-A0A1I6PN77-F1
#
_cell.length_a   1.000
_cell.length_b   1.000
_cell.length_c   1.000
_cell.angle_alpha   90.00
_cell.angle_beta   90.00
_cell.angle_gamma   90.00
#
_symmetry.space_group_name_H-M   'P 1'
#
loop_
_entity.id
_entity.type
_entity.pdbx_description
1 polymer ?
#
loop_
_entity_poly.entity_id
_entity_poly.type
_entity_poly.pdbx_seq_one_letter_code
_entity_poly.pdbx_strand_id
1 'polypeptide(L)'
;MNKKITLFVFLCLCGSSLFSTSVNRGESADPKVITLKEQEKSTRSVTIATVAAFLYNEAVMVTVGNYAGGVSILITGSGGMRQQSFNITNTGECVVDISTFGEGLYYIQVILESVNYEGYFEYRKL
;
A
#
# COMPACT_ATOMS: atom_id res chain seq x y z
N MET A 1 -58.15 -6.10 -48.37
CA MET A 1 -57.17 -5.16 -47.79
C MET A 1 -56.29 -5.96 -46.86
N ASN A 2 -55.19 -6.51 -47.38
CA ASN A 2 -54.40 -7.54 -46.72
C ASN A 2 -53.25 -6.88 -45.95
N LYS A 3 -53.32 -6.91 -44.61
CA LYS A 3 -52.25 -6.42 -43.73
C LYS A 3 -51.12 -7.45 -43.71
N LYS A 4 -49.98 -7.09 -44.31
CA LYS A 4 -48.74 -7.85 -44.22
C LYS A 4 -48.12 -7.65 -42.83
N ILE A 5 -47.89 -8.75 -42.12
CA ILE A 5 -47.12 -8.81 -40.89
C ILE A 5 -45.65 -8.81 -41.29
N THR A 6 -44.93 -7.73 -41.00
CA THR A 6 -43.48 -7.64 -41.24
C THR A 6 -42.76 -8.05 -39.96
N LEU A 7 -42.01 -9.15 -40.09
CA LEU A 7 -41.26 -9.84 -39.04
C LEU A 7 -40.03 -9.03 -38.61
N PHE A 8 -39.79 -8.99 -37.30
CA PHE A 8 -38.60 -8.48 -36.63
C PHE A 8 -37.32 -9.18 -37.13
N VAL A 9 -36.29 -8.42 -37.47
CA VAL A 9 -34.90 -8.92 -37.58
C VAL A 9 -34.06 -8.12 -36.61
N PHE A 10 -33.83 -8.69 -35.42
CA PHE A 10 -32.93 -8.18 -34.40
C PHE A 10 -31.52 -8.65 -34.77
N LEU A 11 -30.74 -7.77 -35.40
CA LEU A 11 -29.38 -8.05 -35.83
C LEU A 11 -28.47 -8.06 -34.59
N CYS A 12 -28.08 -9.24 -34.12
CA CYS A 12 -27.04 -9.40 -33.09
C CYS A 12 -25.70 -8.87 -33.62
N LEU A 13 -25.29 -7.68 -33.16
CA LEU A 13 -23.91 -7.20 -33.26
C LEU A 13 -22.99 -8.10 -32.42
N CYS A 14 -22.44 -9.15 -33.01
CA CYS A 14 -21.27 -9.84 -32.47
C CYS A 14 -20.00 -9.06 -32.86
N GLY A 15 -19.83 -7.88 -32.26
CA GLY A 15 -18.57 -7.14 -32.29
C GLY A 15 -17.69 -7.59 -31.13
N SER A 16 -17.11 -8.79 -31.21
CA SER A 16 -16.08 -9.21 -30.24
C SER A 16 -14.73 -8.67 -30.69
N SER A 17 -14.40 -7.45 -30.23
CA SER A 17 -13.03 -6.94 -30.23
C SER A 17 -12.21 -7.77 -29.25
N LEU A 18 -11.35 -8.63 -29.79
CA LEU A 18 -10.28 -9.28 -29.04
C LEU A 18 -9.23 -8.21 -28.67
N PHE A 19 -9.44 -7.51 -27.55
CA PHE A 19 -8.34 -6.82 -26.90
C PHE A 19 -7.46 -7.88 -26.25
N SER A 20 -6.42 -8.32 -26.98
CA SER A 20 -5.25 -8.95 -26.36
C SER A 20 -4.57 -7.89 -25.51
N THR A 21 -4.86 -7.86 -24.22
CA THR A 21 -3.96 -7.25 -23.26
C THR A 21 -2.77 -8.20 -23.13
N SER A 22 -1.65 -7.82 -23.73
CA SER A 22 -0.36 -8.36 -23.32
C SER A 22 -0.21 -8.02 -21.84
N VAL A 23 -0.32 -9.03 -20.97
CA VAL A 23 0.18 -8.93 -19.61
C VAL A 23 1.69 -8.74 -19.76
N ASN A 24 2.12 -7.47 -19.79
CA ASN A 24 3.49 -7.14 -19.44
C ASN A 24 3.62 -7.66 -18.02
N ARG A 25 4.31 -8.79 -17.88
CA ARG A 25 4.76 -9.30 -16.60
C ARG A 25 5.71 -8.23 -16.09
N GLY A 26 5.13 -7.29 -15.35
CA GLY A 26 5.84 -6.19 -14.74
C GLY A 26 7.04 -6.76 -14.04
N GLU A 27 8.19 -6.24 -14.39
CA GLU A 27 9.44 -6.40 -13.67
C GLU A 27 9.10 -6.28 -12.18
N SER A 28 9.31 -7.36 -11.43
CA SER A 28 9.05 -7.37 -10.00
C SER A 28 9.99 -6.35 -9.40
N ALA A 29 9.51 -5.12 -9.19
CA ALA A 29 10.34 -4.07 -8.63
C ALA A 29 10.88 -4.56 -7.28
N ASP A 30 12.20 -4.64 -7.19
CA ASP A 30 12.84 -5.01 -5.93
C ASP A 30 12.41 -4.03 -4.84
N PRO A 31 12.02 -4.52 -3.65
CA PRO A 31 11.59 -3.64 -2.57
C PRO A 31 12.68 -2.62 -2.22
N LYS A 32 12.29 -1.35 -2.19
CA LYS A 32 13.17 -0.29 -1.72
C LYS A 32 13.06 -0.17 -0.20
N VAL A 33 14.15 -0.44 0.51
CA VAL A 33 14.21 -0.28 1.96
C VAL A 33 14.04 1.18 2.36
N ILE A 34 13.19 1.44 3.35
CA ILE A 34 13.01 2.75 3.97
C ILE A 34 13.77 2.74 5.29
N THR A 35 14.84 3.54 5.39
CA THR A 35 15.63 3.63 6.60
C THR A 35 14.84 4.34 7.70
N LEU A 36 14.58 3.62 8.79
CA LEU A 36 13.93 4.15 9.98
C LEU A 36 14.95 4.44 11.08
N LYS A 37 14.73 5.54 11.81
CA LYS A 37 15.48 5.93 12.99
C LYS A 37 14.56 5.90 14.21
N GLU A 38 15.01 5.23 15.26
CA GLU A 38 14.37 5.26 16.57
C GLU A 38 14.51 6.66 17.18
N GLN A 39 13.40 7.29 17.60
CA GLN A 39 13.42 8.70 18.03
C GLN A 39 13.39 8.92 19.54
N GLU A 40 12.96 7.96 20.36
CA GLU A 40 13.10 8.02 21.82
C GLU A 40 12.58 6.72 22.42
N LYS A 41 13.39 6.04 23.24
CA LYS A 41 13.02 4.78 23.88
C LYS A 41 12.44 5.05 25.27
N SER A 42 11.19 4.68 25.50
CA SER A 42 10.65 4.59 26.86
C SER A 42 11.42 3.55 27.68
N THR A 43 11.79 3.88 28.91
CA THR A 43 12.60 3.06 29.83
C THR A 43 11.92 1.76 30.31
N ARG A 44 10.74 1.41 29.80
CA ARG A 44 9.91 0.31 30.31
C ARG A 44 9.99 -1.02 29.56
N SER A 45 10.69 -1.11 28.43
CA SER A 45 10.73 -2.37 27.66
C SER A 45 12.03 -3.17 27.86
N VAL A 46 11.89 -4.40 28.36
CA VAL A 46 12.97 -5.38 28.54
C VAL A 46 13.42 -5.98 27.19
N THR A 47 12.54 -5.96 26.19
CA THR A 47 12.81 -6.46 24.83
C THR A 47 12.80 -5.32 23.82
N ILE A 48 13.77 -5.31 22.91
CA ILE A 48 13.86 -4.31 21.83
C ILE A 48 12.96 -4.77 20.69
N ALA A 49 11.93 -3.97 20.38
CA ALA A 49 11.11 -4.16 19.20
C ALA A 49 11.97 -4.00 17.95
N THR A 50 11.68 -4.80 16.92
CA THR A 50 12.29 -4.67 15.59
C THR A 50 11.26 -4.08 14.65
N VAL A 51 11.64 -3.04 13.91
CA VAL A 51 10.75 -2.37 12.95
C VAL A 51 11.50 -2.17 11.64
N ALA A 52 10.89 -2.62 10.54
CA ALA A 52 11.40 -2.38 9.19
C ALA A 52 10.28 -1.94 8.26
N ALA A 53 10.61 -1.06 7.31
CA ALA A 53 9.68 -0.55 6.31
C ALA A 53 10.27 -0.67 4.90
N PHE A 54 9.41 -0.98 3.94
CA PHE A 54 9.77 -1.23 2.55
C PHE A 54 8.74 -0.58 1.63
N LEU A 55 9.21 0.05 0.56
CA LEU A 55 8.36 0.56 -0.53
C LEU A 55 8.28 -0.50 -1.64
N TYR A 56 7.06 -0.89 -1.97
CA TYR A 56 6.70 -1.80 -3.05
C TYR A 56 5.75 -1.11 -4.01
N ASN A 57 6.24 -0.59 -5.14
CA ASN A 57 5.43 0.13 -6.11
C ASN A 57 4.55 1.19 -5.39
N GLU A 58 3.25 0.94 -5.38
CA GLU A 58 2.19 1.78 -4.82
C GLU A 58 1.80 1.43 -3.37
N ALA A 59 2.64 0.71 -2.64
CA ALA A 59 2.37 0.32 -1.27
C ALA A 59 3.61 0.42 -0.37
N VAL A 60 3.39 0.71 0.91
CA VAL A 60 4.43 0.63 1.95
C VAL A 60 4.12 -0.53 2.87
N MET A 61 5.05 -1.48 2.98
CA MET A 61 4.98 -2.59 3.93
C MET A 61 5.78 -2.24 5.18
N VAL A 62 5.16 -2.39 6.34
CA VAL A 62 5.81 -2.25 7.65
C VAL A 62 5.74 -3.60 8.36
N THR A 63 6.89 -4.05 8.86
CA THR A 63 7.02 -5.26 9.67
C THR A 63 7.47 -4.86 11.07
N VAL A 64 6.82 -5.45 12.08
CA VAL A 64 7.13 -5.22 13.49
C VAL A 64 7.30 -6.58 14.15
N GLY A 65 8.38 -6.77 14.90
CA GLY A 65 8.68 -8.00 15.63
C GLY A 65 9.12 -7.73 17.07
N ASN A 66 9.02 -8.76 17.92
CA ASN A 66 9.31 -8.67 19.35
C ASN A 66 8.48 -7.60 20.08
N TYR A 67 7.24 -7.40 19.65
CA TYR A 67 6.32 -6.42 20.23
C TYR A 67 4.91 -6.99 20.34
N ALA A 68 4.21 -6.61 21.40
CA ALA A 68 2.80 -6.91 21.60
C ALA A 68 2.09 -5.62 22.00
N GLY A 69 1.03 -5.27 21.28
CA GLY A 69 0.30 -4.02 21.49
C GLY A 69 -0.14 -3.36 20.19
N GLY A 70 -0.57 -2.10 20.33
CA GLY A 70 -1.02 -1.28 19.21
C GLY A 70 0.14 -0.70 18.41
N VAL A 71 0.05 -0.84 17.09
CA VAL A 71 0.95 -0.22 16.11
C VAL A 71 0.14 0.80 15.32
N SER A 72 0.65 2.02 15.17
CA SER A 72 0.11 3.02 14.25
C SER A 72 1.16 3.45 13.25
N ILE A 73 0.76 3.58 11.99
CA ILE A 73 1.60 4.03 10.89
C ILE A 73 0.98 5.31 10.35
N LEU A 74 1.79 6.37 10.24
CA LEU A 74 1.43 7.62 9.58
C LEU A 74 2.40 7.84 8.43
N ILE A 75 1.87 8.07 7.24
CA ILE A 75 2.63 8.49 6.06
C ILE A 75 2.06 9.83 5.61
N THR A 76 2.91 10.83 5.46
CA THR A 76 2.51 12.18 5.05
C THR A 76 3.54 12.81 4.12
N GLY A 77 3.07 13.57 3.14
CA GLY A 77 3.91 14.26 2.18
C GLY A 77 3.09 15.21 1.31
N SER A 78 3.74 15.82 0.33
CA SER A 78 3.11 16.84 -0.53
C SER A 78 1.95 16.32 -1.38
N GLY A 79 1.91 15.00 -1.66
CA GLY A 79 0.90 14.38 -2.51
C GLY A 79 -0.12 13.50 -1.79
N GLY A 80 -0.17 13.51 -0.45
CA GLY A 80 -1.17 12.76 0.30
C GLY A 80 -0.79 12.43 1.74
N MET A 81 -1.77 11.87 2.46
CA MET A 81 -1.61 11.35 3.81
C MET A 81 -2.38 10.03 3.97
N ARG A 82 -1.80 9.09 4.71
CA ARG A 82 -2.44 7.83 5.14
C ARG A 82 -2.07 7.55 6.57
N GLN A 83 -3.06 7.05 7.31
CA GLN A 83 -2.86 6.53 8.65
C GLN A 83 -3.51 5.15 8.73
N GLN A 84 -2.82 4.20 9.37
CA GLN A 84 -3.33 2.84 9.58
C GLN A 84 -2.86 2.33 10.94
N SER A 85 -3.74 1.61 11.65
CA SER A 85 -3.43 1.05 12.96
C SER A 85 -3.87 -0.41 13.05
N PHE A 86 -3.12 -1.22 13.78
CA PHE A 86 -3.38 -2.65 13.99
C PHE A 86 -2.76 -3.12 15.31
N ASN A 87 -3.17 -4.31 15.78
CA ASN A 87 -2.62 -4.92 16.99
C ASN A 87 -1.84 -6.17 16.63
N ILE A 88 -0.75 -6.43 17.34
CA ILE A 88 0.07 -7.64 17.19
C ILE A 88 0.35 -8.27 18.55
N THR A 89 0.65 -9.57 18.56
CA THR A 89 0.97 -10.33 19.78
C THR A 89 2.44 -10.74 19.89
N ASN A 90 3.21 -10.62 18.80
CA ASN A 90 4.67 -10.80 18.78
C ASN A 90 5.27 -10.22 17.50
N THR A 91 4.75 -10.67 16.36
CA THR A 91 5.17 -10.23 15.02
C THR A 91 3.93 -9.90 14.21
N GLY A 92 4.00 -8.86 13.40
CA GLY A 92 2.97 -8.59 12.41
C GLY A 92 3.44 -7.69 11.29
N GLU A 93 2.63 -7.67 10.25
CA GLU A 93 2.90 -6.97 9.00
C GLU A 93 1.69 -6.15 8.62
N CYS A 94 1.93 -4.95 8.10
CA CYS A 94 0.89 -4.06 7.63
C CYS A 94 1.30 -3.48 6.28
N VAL A 95 0.40 -3.58 5.30
CA VAL A 95 0.55 -2.98 3.98
C VAL A 95 -0.35 -1.76 3.91
N VAL A 96 0.25 -0.60 3.64
CA VAL A 96 -0.43 0.68 3.47
C VAL A 96 -0.46 1.02 1.99
N ASP A 97 -1.66 1.08 1.41
CA ASP A 97 -1.87 1.49 0.01
C ASP A 97 -1.66 3.01 -0.15
N ILE A 98 -0.74 3.37 -1.03
CA ILE A 98 -0.38 4.73 -1.41
C ILE A 98 -0.54 4.98 -2.92
N SER A 99 -1.27 4.14 -3.64
CA SER A 99 -1.57 4.30 -5.09
C SER A 99 -2.15 5.67 -5.45
N THR A 100 -2.94 6.23 -4.53
CA THR A 100 -3.57 7.54 -4.70
C THR A 100 -2.63 8.72 -4.45
N PHE A 101 -1.40 8.49 -3.98
CA PHE A 101 -0.45 9.55 -3.67
C PHE A 101 0.15 10.16 -4.94
N GLY A 102 0.43 11.46 -4.88
CA GLY A 102 1.29 12.12 -5.86
C GLY A 102 2.75 11.70 -5.70
N GLU A 103 3.54 11.80 -6.75
CA GLU A 103 4.98 11.61 -6.65
C GLU A 103 5.63 12.65 -5.73
N GLY A 104 6.67 12.27 -5.00
CA GLY A 104 7.38 13.21 -4.12
C GLY A 104 8.05 12.56 -2.91
N LEU A 105 8.52 13.43 -2.00
CA LEU A 105 9.12 13.03 -0.73
C LEU A 105 8.03 12.85 0.33
N TYR A 106 8.08 11.71 1.01
CA TYR A 106 7.19 11.34 2.09
C TYR A 106 7.96 11.08 3.38
N TYR A 107 7.33 11.44 4.48
CA TYR A 107 7.73 11.09 5.82
C TYR A 107 6.86 9.94 6.31
N ILE A 108 7.48 8.96 6.97
CA ILE A 108 6.82 7.85 7.63
C ILE A 108 7.15 7.86 9.11
N GLN A 109 6.13 7.66 9.94
CA GLN A 109 6.24 7.42 11.37
C GLN A 109 5.55 6.10 11.71
N VAL A 110 6.25 5.22 12.41
CA VAL A 110 5.72 3.99 13.01
C VAL A 110 5.74 4.18 14.52
N ILE A 111 4.55 4.26 15.10
CA ILE A 111 4.30 4.55 16.51
C ILE A 111 3.96 3.23 17.20
N LEU A 112 4.81 2.82 18.13
CA LEU A 112 4.51 1.82 19.14
C LEU A 112 4.17 2.55 20.45
N GLU A 113 3.55 1.88 21.41
CA GLU A 113 3.22 2.50 22.71
C GLU A 113 4.43 3.08 23.45
N SER A 114 5.62 2.52 23.24
CA SER A 114 6.84 2.85 23.98
C SER A 114 7.90 3.59 23.17
N VAL A 115 7.77 3.66 21.84
CA VAL A 115 8.84 4.12 20.95
C VAL A 115 8.28 4.52 19.58
N ASN A 116 8.86 5.56 19.01
CA ASN A 116 8.56 6.00 17.64
C ASN A 116 9.76 5.72 16.72
N TYR A 117 9.46 5.23 15.52
CA TYR A 117 10.41 5.04 14.43
C TYR A 117 10.05 5.94 13.26
N GLU A 118 11.04 6.65 12.73
CA GLU A 118 10.80 7.70 11.75
C GLU A 118 11.75 7.60 10.57
N GLY A 119 11.24 7.87 9.37
CA GLY A 119 12.04 7.82 8.15
C GLY A 119 11.45 8.66 7.03
N TYR A 120 12.19 8.70 5.92
CA TYR A 120 11.78 9.39 4.71
C TYR A 120 11.98 8.49 3.51
N PHE A 121 11.11 8.61 2.52
CA PHE A 121 11.24 7.93 1.24
C PHE A 121 10.71 8.79 0.09
N GLU A 122 11.30 8.60 -1.09
CA GLU A 122 10.81 9.20 -2.32
C GLU A 122 9.93 8.19 -3.06
N TYR A 123 8.73 8.63 -3.44
CA TYR A 123 7.75 7.87 -4.20
C TYR A 123 7.62 8.41 -5.62
N ARG A 124 7.65 7.51 -6.60
CA ARG A 124 7.45 7.78 -8.03
C ARG A 124 6.56 6.68 -8.59
N LYS A 125 5.63 7.04 -9.48
CA LYS A 125 4.78 6.06 -10.16
C LYS A 125 5.63 5.36 -11.23
N LEU A 126 5.43 4.06 -11.36
CA LEU A 126 6.05 3.25 -12.41
C LEU A 126 5.33 3.43 -13.74
#